data_AF-A0A1G6VKX7-F1
#
_entry.id   AF-A0A1G6VKX7-F1
#
_cell.length_a   1.000
_cell.length_b   1.000
_cell.length_c   1.000
_cell.angle_alpha   90.00
_cell.angle_beta   90.00
_cell.angle_gamma   90.00
#
_symmetry.space_group_name_H-M   'P 1'
#
loop_
_entity.id
_entity.type
_entity.pdbx_description
1 polymer ?
#
loop_
_entity_poly.entity_id
_entity_poly.type
_entity_poly.pdbx_seq_one_letter_code
_entity_poly.pdbx_strand_id
1 'polypeptide(L)'
;MDAVHMAEDILPALSQCISVTASSDGDGFFEFMAEATALEERFAGQSLALFCGTTKVMGLKFPSPLSRPDRHFGPARIPVTSLRRNTGFALTIVEEASGQSLELLPQQSVGDLFDATRIDTEQDFLHRIQNNFTKFASPDVLMIGAKSYYHRSESIELRAACLTIMFHRLIWKDPKQIGNDDHSFIRWLVGQSRSLLKACRTELKTKPPSWSLVRWMVSLATVAGHGALINGDATIARDCYAIAGSQTNNLKISPVSGLNVINGCFFSGLLAAATDNMEMASKQLRNAVNGLRAMVHAQDLLANIWVTGDILDAGRTSRQAMIALVRLGLLPHQNEPKIGPAHQLDLKAAKSPVGKLAEAGFCREAWEKLESMLDREVT
;
A
#
# COMPACT_ATOMS: atom_id res chain seq x y z
N MET A 1 -32.06 -49.79 -16.38
CA MET A 1 -32.19 -48.43 -16.95
C MET A 1 -32.15 -47.41 -15.81
N ASP A 2 -31.03 -47.42 -15.10
CA ASP A 2 -30.12 -46.30 -14.88
C ASP A 2 -30.75 -44.93 -14.59
N ALA A 3 -31.15 -44.75 -13.33
CA ALA A 3 -31.30 -43.44 -12.68
C ALA A 3 -29.93 -42.73 -12.44
N VAL A 4 -28.91 -43.05 -13.22
CA VAL A 4 -27.52 -42.61 -13.05
C VAL A 4 -27.12 -41.53 -14.08
N HIS A 5 -28.03 -41.14 -14.98
CA HIS A 5 -27.71 -40.21 -16.09
C HIS A 5 -28.44 -38.87 -16.12
N MET A 6 -29.10 -38.44 -15.04
CA MET A 6 -29.73 -37.11 -14.97
C MET A 6 -29.41 -36.32 -13.69
N ALA A 7 -28.23 -36.53 -13.10
CA ALA A 7 -27.60 -35.42 -12.37
C ALA A 7 -27.06 -34.46 -13.44
N GLU A 8 -27.97 -33.74 -14.13
CA GLU A 8 -27.57 -32.56 -14.87
C GLU A 8 -26.78 -31.67 -13.93
N ASP A 9 -25.70 -31.11 -14.44
CA ASP A 9 -24.81 -30.21 -13.73
C ASP A 9 -25.59 -28.97 -13.25
N ILE A 10 -26.21 -29.09 -12.07
CA ILE A 10 -27.08 -28.08 -11.44
C ILE A 10 -26.29 -26.77 -11.26
N LEU A 11 -25.01 -26.87 -10.89
CA LEU A 11 -24.15 -25.70 -10.66
C LEU A 11 -23.95 -24.84 -11.92
N PRO A 12 -23.53 -25.39 -13.08
CA PRO A 12 -23.49 -24.65 -14.35
C PRO A 12 -24.82 -23.96 -14.72
N ALA A 13 -25.94 -24.68 -14.65
CA ALA A 13 -27.24 -24.09 -14.99
C ALA A 13 -27.63 -22.97 -14.00
N LEU A 14 -27.53 -23.23 -12.70
CA LEU A 14 -27.88 -22.28 -11.64
C LEU A 14 -26.93 -21.06 -11.63
N SER A 15 -25.67 -21.24 -12.00
CA SER A 15 -24.72 -20.13 -12.08
C SER A 15 -25.20 -19.08 -13.07
N GLN A 16 -25.71 -19.47 -14.25
CA GLN A 16 -26.17 -18.56 -15.30
C GLN A 16 -27.34 -17.67 -14.86
N CYS A 17 -28.13 -18.15 -13.89
CA CYS A 17 -29.24 -17.43 -13.29
C CYS A 17 -28.82 -16.40 -12.23
N ILE A 18 -27.59 -16.49 -11.70
CA ILE A 18 -27.13 -15.66 -10.59
C ILE A 18 -26.33 -14.46 -11.13
N SER A 19 -26.68 -13.28 -10.64
CA SER A 19 -25.88 -12.07 -10.75
C SER A 19 -25.55 -11.53 -9.36
N VAL A 20 -24.40 -10.88 -9.22
CA VAL A 20 -23.90 -10.37 -7.95
C VAL A 20 -23.44 -8.93 -8.14
N THR A 21 -23.95 -8.04 -7.29
CA THR A 21 -23.51 -6.65 -7.23
C THR A 21 -22.69 -6.41 -5.97
N ALA A 22 -21.58 -5.69 -6.08
CA ALA A 22 -20.77 -5.26 -4.95
C ALA A 22 -20.51 -3.75 -4.98
N SER A 23 -20.80 -3.07 -3.87
CA SER A 23 -20.54 -1.64 -3.68
C SER A 23 -19.72 -1.42 -2.41
N SER A 24 -18.90 -0.36 -2.39
CA SER A 24 -18.21 0.08 -1.18
C SER A 24 -19.06 1.12 -0.47
N ASP A 25 -19.23 0.99 0.84
CA ASP A 25 -19.91 2.01 1.64
C ASP A 25 -18.98 3.17 2.06
N GLY A 26 -17.68 3.08 1.72
CA GLY A 26 -16.66 4.06 2.10
C GLY A 26 -16.18 3.95 3.56
N ASP A 27 -16.86 3.15 4.38
CA ASP A 27 -16.66 3.02 5.83
C ASP A 27 -15.95 1.70 6.20
N GLY A 28 -15.15 1.15 5.28
CA GLY A 28 -14.39 -0.06 5.53
C GLY A 28 -15.17 -1.35 5.35
N PHE A 29 -16.32 -1.32 4.67
CA PHE A 29 -17.06 -2.50 4.25
C PHE A 29 -17.37 -2.49 2.75
N PHE A 30 -17.65 -3.68 2.25
CA PHE A 30 -18.28 -3.91 0.96
C PHE A 30 -19.63 -4.56 1.18
N GLU A 31 -20.66 -4.01 0.55
CA GLU A 31 -21.98 -4.59 0.53
C GLU A 31 -22.16 -5.44 -0.72
N PHE A 32 -22.55 -6.70 -0.52
CA PHE A 32 -22.83 -7.63 -1.59
C PHE A 32 -24.32 -7.94 -1.63
N MET A 33 -24.87 -7.94 -2.84
CA MET A 33 -26.22 -8.40 -3.14
C MET A 33 -26.14 -9.43 -4.25
N ALA A 34 -26.97 -10.48 -4.18
CA ALA A 34 -27.11 -11.43 -5.27
C ALA A 34 -28.57 -11.50 -5.71
N GLU A 35 -28.76 -11.63 -7.02
CA GLU A 35 -30.07 -11.82 -7.63
C GLU A 35 -30.02 -13.09 -8.46
N ALA A 36 -30.97 -13.99 -8.24
CA ALA A 36 -31.16 -15.18 -9.04
C ALA A 36 -32.47 -15.03 -9.81
N THR A 37 -32.41 -15.05 -11.14
CA THR A 37 -33.58 -14.91 -12.02
C THR A 37 -33.80 -16.16 -12.85
N ALA A 38 -35.02 -16.34 -13.36
CA ALA A 38 -35.39 -17.49 -14.18
C ALA A 38 -35.10 -18.86 -13.52
N LEU A 39 -35.36 -18.97 -12.21
CA LEU A 39 -35.16 -20.21 -11.45
C LEU A 39 -36.13 -21.32 -11.89
N GLU A 40 -35.59 -22.50 -12.13
CA GLU A 40 -36.35 -23.72 -12.43
C GLU A 40 -36.60 -24.55 -11.17
N GLU A 41 -37.68 -25.36 -11.16
CA GLU A 41 -38.06 -26.20 -10.01
C GLU A 41 -36.96 -27.19 -9.60
N ARG A 42 -36.07 -27.59 -10.53
CA ARG A 42 -34.91 -28.46 -10.23
C ARG A 42 -33.91 -27.84 -9.25
N PHE A 43 -33.97 -26.52 -9.02
CA PHE A 43 -33.14 -25.83 -8.03
C PHE A 43 -33.78 -25.78 -6.62
N ALA A 44 -35.02 -26.27 -6.46
CA ALA A 44 -35.71 -26.27 -5.18
C ALA A 44 -34.98 -27.11 -4.13
N GLY A 45 -34.86 -26.58 -2.91
CA GLY A 45 -34.18 -27.25 -1.80
C GLY A 45 -32.65 -27.09 -1.80
N GLN A 46 -32.07 -26.47 -2.83
CA GLN A 46 -30.63 -26.27 -2.91
C GLN A 46 -30.11 -25.26 -1.88
N SER A 47 -28.93 -25.54 -1.31
CA SER A 47 -28.21 -24.63 -0.41
C SER A 47 -26.83 -24.38 -0.96
N LEU A 48 -26.58 -23.15 -1.40
CA LEU A 48 -25.27 -22.71 -1.88
C LEU A 48 -24.63 -21.72 -0.91
N ALA A 49 -23.32 -21.57 -1.03
CA ALA A 49 -22.56 -20.50 -0.44
C ALA A 49 -21.83 -19.72 -1.52
N LEU A 50 -21.97 -18.40 -1.51
CA LEU A 50 -21.23 -17.49 -2.38
C LEU A 50 -19.94 -17.05 -1.68
N PHE A 51 -18.81 -17.19 -2.37
CA PHE A 51 -17.49 -16.76 -1.94
C PHE A 51 -16.93 -15.70 -2.88
N CYS A 52 -16.13 -14.79 -2.34
CA CYS A 52 -15.22 -13.92 -3.09
C CYS A 52 -13.80 -14.25 -2.66
N GLY A 53 -13.02 -14.86 -3.56
CA GLY A 53 -11.77 -15.51 -3.19
C GLY A 53 -12.03 -16.59 -2.13
N THR A 54 -11.38 -16.47 -0.97
CA THR A 54 -11.58 -17.41 0.16
C THR A 54 -12.59 -16.90 1.20
N THR A 55 -13.15 -15.71 1.01
CA THR A 55 -14.09 -15.10 1.96
C THR A 55 -15.52 -15.48 1.61
N LYS A 56 -16.23 -16.17 2.52
CA LYS A 56 -17.68 -16.41 2.38
C LYS A 56 -18.42 -15.08 2.47
N VAL A 57 -19.18 -14.76 1.43
CA VAL A 57 -19.97 -13.52 1.32
C VAL A 57 -21.37 -13.74 1.86
N MET A 58 -22.07 -14.78 1.39
CA MET A 58 -23.44 -15.08 1.82
C MET A 58 -23.83 -16.53 1.54
N GLY A 59 -24.93 -16.99 2.15
CA GLY A 59 -25.59 -18.25 1.78
C GLY A 59 -26.80 -17.97 0.87
N LEU A 60 -27.00 -18.82 -0.13
CA LEU A 60 -28.11 -18.77 -1.07
C LEU A 60 -28.98 -20.02 -0.85
N LYS A 61 -30.09 -19.86 -0.13
CA LYS A 61 -31.02 -20.95 0.16
C LYS A 61 -32.26 -20.87 -0.73
N PHE A 62 -32.50 -21.92 -1.49
CA PHE A 62 -33.65 -22.07 -2.38
C PHE A 62 -34.68 -22.97 -1.70
N PRO A 63 -35.87 -22.46 -1.31
CA PRO A 63 -36.87 -23.28 -0.65
C PRO A 63 -37.51 -24.27 -1.63
N SER A 64 -38.10 -25.32 -1.07
CA SER A 64 -38.95 -26.26 -1.79
C SER A 64 -40.37 -26.18 -1.24
N PRO A 65 -41.40 -25.85 -2.05
CA PRO A 65 -41.34 -25.55 -3.49
C PRO A 65 -40.79 -24.15 -3.82
N LEU A 66 -40.36 -23.93 -5.08
CA LEU A 66 -39.95 -22.61 -5.57
C LEU A 66 -41.18 -21.77 -5.94
N SER A 67 -41.63 -20.95 -5.00
CA SER A 67 -42.84 -20.14 -5.20
C SER A 67 -42.68 -18.93 -6.14
N ARG A 68 -41.45 -18.56 -6.50
CA ARG A 68 -41.13 -17.38 -7.34
C ARG A 68 -39.91 -17.66 -8.23
N PRO A 69 -39.93 -17.20 -9.50
CA PRO A 69 -38.81 -17.38 -10.43
C PRO A 69 -37.61 -16.49 -10.11
N ASP A 70 -37.83 -15.37 -9.39
CA ASP A 70 -36.78 -14.42 -9.03
C ASP A 70 -36.59 -14.36 -7.52
N ARG A 71 -35.32 -14.25 -7.10
CA ARG A 71 -34.93 -14.09 -5.70
C ARG A 71 -33.78 -13.11 -5.53
N HIS A 72 -33.87 -12.34 -4.45
CA HIS A 72 -32.79 -11.47 -4.01
C HIS A 72 -32.22 -12.00 -2.69
N PHE A 73 -30.90 -11.91 -2.56
CA PHE A 73 -30.13 -12.28 -1.39
C PHE A 73 -29.26 -11.10 -0.95
N GLY A 74 -29.15 -10.91 0.36
CA GLY A 74 -28.44 -9.77 0.95
C GLY A 74 -29.37 -8.63 1.39
N PRO A 75 -28.80 -7.46 1.73
CA PRO A 75 -27.38 -7.13 1.65
C PRO A 75 -26.52 -7.92 2.65
N ALA A 76 -25.33 -8.34 2.23
CA ALA A 76 -24.29 -8.90 3.09
C ALA A 76 -23.13 -7.92 3.19
N ARG A 77 -22.85 -7.42 4.41
CA ARG A 77 -21.76 -6.49 4.67
C ARG A 77 -20.49 -7.23 5.06
N ILE A 78 -19.47 -7.15 4.21
CA ILE A 78 -18.19 -7.82 4.39
C ILE A 78 -17.12 -6.78 4.74
N PRO A 79 -16.44 -6.90 5.90
CA PRO A 79 -15.33 -6.04 6.25
C PRO A 79 -14.21 -6.11 5.20
N VAL A 80 -13.66 -4.96 4.87
CA VAL A 80 -12.49 -4.87 3.98
C VAL A 80 -11.30 -5.67 4.55
N THR A 81 -11.17 -5.76 5.87
CA THR A 81 -10.14 -6.57 6.54
C THR A 81 -10.21 -8.05 6.20
N SER A 82 -11.41 -8.59 5.96
CA SER A 82 -11.60 -9.98 5.49
C SER A 82 -11.12 -10.13 4.05
N LEU A 83 -11.53 -9.24 3.15
CA LEU A 83 -11.16 -9.28 1.73
C LEU A 83 -9.65 -9.08 1.49
N ARG A 84 -8.96 -8.32 2.36
CA ARG A 84 -7.49 -8.15 2.30
C ARG A 84 -6.72 -9.46 2.47
N ARG A 85 -7.33 -10.53 2.96
CA ARG A 85 -6.68 -11.84 3.13
C ARG A 85 -6.67 -12.65 1.83
N ASN A 86 -7.54 -12.31 0.88
CA ASN A 86 -7.65 -13.02 -0.39
C ASN A 86 -6.48 -12.69 -1.33
N THR A 87 -6.05 -13.67 -2.14
CA THR A 87 -5.10 -13.46 -3.24
C THR A 87 -5.79 -13.23 -4.59
N GLY A 88 -7.06 -13.65 -4.70
CA GLY A 88 -7.92 -13.44 -5.86
C GLY A 88 -9.33 -13.06 -5.43
N PHE A 89 -10.11 -12.46 -6.33
CA PHE A 89 -11.42 -11.89 -6.04
C PHE A 89 -12.53 -12.41 -6.97
N ALA A 90 -12.27 -13.54 -7.65
CA ALA A 90 -13.29 -14.25 -8.39
C ALA A 90 -14.44 -14.66 -7.47
N LEU A 91 -15.65 -14.66 -8.01
CA LEU A 91 -16.82 -15.14 -7.29
C LEU A 91 -16.99 -16.62 -7.54
N THR A 92 -17.18 -17.39 -6.49
CA THR A 92 -17.38 -18.84 -6.57
C THR A 92 -18.64 -19.20 -5.82
N ILE A 93 -19.53 -19.96 -6.45
CA ILE A 93 -20.64 -20.63 -5.78
C ILE A 93 -20.21 -22.03 -5.38
N VAL A 94 -20.52 -22.43 -4.16
CA VAL A 94 -20.20 -23.75 -3.61
C VAL A 94 -21.50 -24.39 -3.15
N GLU A 95 -21.80 -25.59 -3.64
CA GLU A 95 -22.92 -26.38 -3.15
C GLU A 95 -22.59 -26.94 -1.77
N GLU A 96 -23.37 -26.60 -0.74
CA GLU A 96 -23.03 -26.94 0.65
C GLU A 96 -23.11 -28.46 0.92
N ALA A 97 -23.91 -29.20 0.16
CA ALA A 97 -24.08 -30.64 0.33
C ALA A 97 -22.92 -31.46 -0.27
N SER A 98 -22.50 -31.13 -1.50
CA SER A 98 -21.47 -31.88 -2.22
C SER A 98 -20.06 -31.28 -2.09
N GLY A 99 -19.97 -29.99 -1.74
CA GLY A 99 -18.73 -29.22 -1.78
C GLY A 99 -18.25 -28.87 -3.19
N GLN A 100 -19.00 -29.21 -4.25
CA GLN A 100 -18.68 -28.81 -5.61
C GLN A 100 -18.73 -27.30 -5.75
N SER A 101 -17.82 -26.75 -6.54
CA SER A 101 -17.65 -25.30 -6.69
C SER A 101 -17.58 -24.89 -8.15
N LEU A 102 -18.17 -23.74 -8.47
CA LEU A 102 -18.10 -23.15 -9.81
C LEU A 102 -17.83 -21.65 -9.70
N GLU A 103 -16.89 -21.16 -10.51
CA GLU A 103 -16.63 -19.73 -10.65
C GLU A 103 -17.71 -19.07 -11.51
N LEU A 104 -18.24 -17.93 -11.05
CA LEU A 104 -19.18 -17.12 -11.81
C LEU A 104 -18.46 -16.38 -12.93
N LEU A 105 -19.14 -16.23 -14.06
CA LEU A 105 -18.60 -15.52 -15.21
C LEU A 105 -18.52 -14.01 -14.94
N PRO A 106 -17.58 -13.28 -15.56
CA PRO A 106 -17.41 -11.85 -15.32
C PRO A 106 -18.68 -11.01 -15.56
N GLN A 107 -19.47 -11.32 -16.58
CA GLN A 107 -20.72 -10.60 -16.86
C GLN A 107 -21.77 -10.72 -15.74
N GLN A 108 -21.58 -11.65 -14.79
CA GLN A 108 -22.47 -11.90 -13.68
C GLN A 108 -22.06 -11.16 -12.42
N SER A 109 -20.94 -10.46 -12.43
CA SER A 109 -20.48 -9.65 -11.30
C SER A 109 -20.35 -8.19 -11.72
N VAL A 110 -21.07 -7.32 -11.01
CA VAL A 110 -21.23 -5.90 -11.32
C VAL A 110 -20.81 -5.04 -10.13
N GLY A 111 -20.17 -3.91 -10.42
CA GLY A 111 -19.83 -2.88 -9.42
C GLY A 111 -18.33 -2.62 -9.28
N ASP A 112 -18.02 -1.50 -8.62
CA ASP A 112 -16.67 -0.92 -8.55
C ASP A 112 -15.60 -1.90 -8.05
N LEU A 113 -15.97 -2.76 -7.09
CA LEU A 113 -15.07 -3.80 -6.57
C LEU A 113 -14.61 -4.73 -7.70
N PHE A 114 -15.53 -5.28 -8.48
CA PHE A 114 -15.21 -6.25 -9.54
C PHE A 114 -14.55 -5.56 -10.73
N ASP A 115 -14.98 -4.35 -11.04
CA ASP A 115 -14.35 -3.52 -12.05
C ASP A 115 -12.88 -3.25 -11.75
N ALA A 116 -12.54 -3.01 -10.47
CA ALA A 116 -11.17 -2.80 -10.03
C ALA A 116 -10.35 -4.10 -10.02
N THR A 117 -10.93 -5.22 -9.59
CA THR A 117 -10.20 -6.49 -9.48
C THR A 117 -9.95 -7.16 -10.83
N ARG A 118 -10.69 -6.77 -11.87
CA ARG A 118 -10.55 -7.30 -13.24
C ARG A 118 -9.50 -6.63 -14.09
N ILE A 119 -9.02 -5.44 -13.72
CA ILE A 119 -7.99 -4.70 -14.45
C ILE A 119 -6.80 -5.62 -14.74
N ASP A 120 -6.53 -5.89 -16.00
CA ASP A 120 -5.56 -6.88 -16.47
C ASP A 120 -4.41 -6.23 -17.25
N THR A 121 -4.66 -5.12 -17.95
CA THR A 121 -3.63 -4.40 -18.69
C THR A 121 -2.86 -3.39 -17.84
N GLU A 122 -1.58 -3.15 -18.18
CA GLU A 122 -0.78 -2.07 -17.59
C GLU A 122 -1.42 -0.71 -17.82
N GLN A 123 -1.91 -0.45 -19.05
CA GLN A 123 -2.53 0.81 -19.41
C GLN A 123 -3.77 1.10 -18.54
N ASP A 124 -4.62 0.11 -18.33
CA ASP A 124 -5.81 0.26 -17.47
C ASP A 124 -5.42 0.41 -16.00
N PHE A 125 -4.38 -0.27 -15.53
CA PHE A 125 -3.87 -0.08 -14.17
C PHE A 125 -3.37 1.36 -13.97
N LEU A 126 -2.56 1.87 -14.90
CA LEU A 126 -2.04 3.23 -14.82
C LEU A 126 -3.17 4.27 -14.90
N HIS A 127 -4.17 4.04 -15.75
CA HIS A 127 -5.28 4.96 -15.94
C HIS A 127 -6.31 4.94 -14.81
N ARG A 128 -6.67 3.75 -14.30
CA ARG A 128 -7.81 3.56 -13.38
C ARG A 128 -7.42 3.40 -11.92
N ILE A 129 -6.21 2.94 -11.62
CA ILE A 129 -5.75 2.67 -10.25
C ILE A 129 -4.65 3.64 -9.81
N GLN A 130 -3.73 4.01 -10.70
CA GLN A 130 -2.57 4.84 -10.36
C GLN A 130 -2.81 6.36 -10.50
N ASN A 131 -3.56 6.79 -11.50
CA ASN A 131 -3.92 8.19 -11.69
C ASN A 131 -5.23 8.47 -10.96
N ASN A 132 -5.14 9.00 -9.74
CA ASN A 132 -6.24 9.38 -8.82
C ASN A 132 -7.34 10.31 -9.41
N PHE A 133 -7.31 10.62 -10.71
CA PHE A 133 -8.26 11.53 -11.36
C PHE A 133 -9.53 10.85 -11.89
N THR A 134 -9.66 9.51 -11.88
CA THR A 134 -10.87 8.86 -12.44
C THR A 134 -11.35 7.57 -11.76
N LYS A 135 -12.68 7.55 -11.54
CA LYS A 135 -13.67 6.49 -11.29
C LYS A 135 -13.85 5.86 -9.90
N PHE A 136 -12.85 5.35 -9.20
CA PHE A 136 -13.13 4.66 -7.92
C PHE A 136 -13.18 5.65 -6.76
N ALA A 137 -14.38 5.99 -6.30
CA ALA A 137 -14.59 6.94 -5.20
C ALA A 137 -14.06 6.42 -3.85
N SER A 138 -13.96 5.10 -3.69
CA SER A 138 -13.56 4.46 -2.44
C SER A 138 -12.07 4.08 -2.44
N PRO A 139 -11.27 4.58 -1.47
CA PRO A 139 -9.90 4.12 -1.25
C PRO A 139 -9.77 2.62 -0.99
N ASP A 140 -10.83 1.99 -0.46
CA ASP A 140 -10.83 0.55 -0.21
C ASP A 140 -10.98 -0.25 -1.52
N VAL A 141 -11.70 0.26 -2.52
CA VAL A 141 -11.73 -0.31 -3.88
C VAL A 141 -10.34 -0.27 -4.52
N LEU A 142 -9.64 0.87 -4.43
CA LEU A 142 -8.29 1.01 -4.99
C LEU A 142 -7.30 0.02 -4.36
N MET A 143 -7.36 -0.17 -3.05
CA MET A 143 -6.52 -1.12 -2.34
C MET A 143 -6.80 -2.57 -2.77
N ILE A 144 -8.08 -2.96 -2.91
CA ILE A 144 -8.44 -4.31 -3.36
C ILE A 144 -8.05 -4.53 -4.82
N GLY A 145 -8.28 -3.55 -5.70
CA GLY A 145 -7.83 -3.57 -7.09
C GLY A 145 -6.32 -3.72 -7.22
N ALA A 146 -5.55 -2.91 -6.47
CA ALA A 146 -4.09 -3.01 -6.41
C ALA A 146 -3.62 -4.38 -5.89
N LYS A 147 -4.30 -4.94 -4.89
CA LYS A 147 -3.99 -6.28 -4.38
C LYS A 147 -4.24 -7.37 -5.43
N SER A 148 -5.37 -7.31 -6.13
CA SER A 148 -5.69 -8.23 -7.22
C SER A 148 -4.64 -8.17 -8.33
N TYR A 149 -4.29 -6.94 -8.77
CA TYR A 149 -3.29 -6.71 -9.81
C TYR A 149 -1.90 -7.21 -9.41
N TYR A 150 -1.49 -6.96 -8.16
CA TYR A 150 -0.19 -7.38 -7.62
C TYR A 150 0.08 -8.88 -7.80
N HIS A 151 -0.94 -9.73 -7.63
CA HIS A 151 -0.79 -11.18 -7.73
C HIS A 151 -0.71 -11.69 -9.17
N ARG A 152 -1.17 -10.90 -10.15
CA ARG A 152 -1.16 -11.28 -11.57
C ARG A 152 -0.04 -10.63 -12.37
N SER A 153 0.47 -9.48 -11.92
CA SER A 153 1.50 -8.74 -12.63
C SER A 153 2.88 -9.39 -12.49
N GLU A 154 3.60 -9.50 -13.61
CA GLU A 154 5.01 -9.91 -13.61
C GLU A 154 5.98 -8.72 -13.55
N SER A 155 5.50 -7.49 -13.79
CA SER A 155 6.32 -6.28 -13.72
C SER A 155 6.68 -5.94 -12.27
N ILE A 156 7.98 -5.79 -12.02
CA ILE A 156 8.51 -5.38 -10.72
C ILE A 156 8.03 -3.96 -10.37
N GLU A 157 8.01 -3.05 -11.34
CA GLU A 157 7.57 -1.67 -11.16
C GLU A 157 6.08 -1.59 -10.81
N LEU A 158 5.22 -2.31 -11.55
CA LEU A 158 3.77 -2.30 -11.29
C LEU A 158 3.43 -2.99 -9.97
N ARG A 159 4.14 -4.07 -9.61
CA ARG A 159 4.01 -4.67 -8.28
C ARG A 159 4.41 -3.69 -7.18
N ALA A 160 5.44 -2.88 -7.40
CA ALA A 160 5.89 -1.87 -6.44
C ALA A 160 4.86 -0.74 -6.32
N ALA A 161 4.23 -0.34 -7.44
CA ALA A 161 3.09 0.57 -7.44
C ALA A 161 1.91 0.02 -6.63
N CYS A 162 1.55 -1.24 -6.83
CA CYS A 162 0.46 -1.88 -6.10
C CYS A 162 0.69 -1.89 -4.58
N LEU A 163 1.89 -2.32 -4.14
CA LEU A 163 2.25 -2.29 -2.73
C LEU A 163 2.19 -0.85 -2.17
N THR A 164 2.66 0.14 -2.94
CA THR A 164 2.63 1.55 -2.52
C THR A 164 1.20 2.04 -2.28
N ILE A 165 0.28 1.73 -3.20
CA ILE A 165 -1.14 2.07 -3.08
C ILE A 165 -1.76 1.42 -1.84
N MET A 166 -1.47 0.14 -1.59
CA MET A 166 -1.97 -0.55 -0.40
C MET A 166 -1.46 0.07 0.91
N PHE A 167 -0.21 0.55 0.98
CA PHE A 167 0.30 1.26 2.15
C PHE A 167 -0.42 2.59 2.40
N HIS A 168 -0.75 3.35 1.37
CA HIS A 168 -1.39 4.66 1.53
C HIS A 168 -2.70 4.60 2.32
N ARG A 169 -3.43 3.48 2.26
CA ARG A 169 -4.64 3.28 3.08
C ARG A 169 -4.35 3.18 4.58
N LEU A 170 -3.15 2.75 4.97
CA LEU A 170 -2.81 2.42 6.36
C LEU A 170 -1.96 3.52 7.00
N ILE A 171 -0.96 4.04 6.29
CA ILE A 171 0.01 5.01 6.85
C ILE A 171 -0.60 6.38 7.13
N TRP A 172 -1.74 6.69 6.51
CA TRP A 172 -2.46 7.96 6.68
C TRP A 172 -3.68 7.85 7.60
N LYS A 173 -3.98 6.65 8.14
CA LYS A 173 -4.98 6.51 9.21
C LYS A 173 -4.52 7.30 10.44
N ASP A 174 -5.48 7.71 11.27
CA ASP A 174 -5.15 8.11 12.63
C ASP A 174 -4.45 6.92 13.31
N PRO A 175 -3.24 7.09 13.88
CA PRO A 175 -2.55 6.05 14.64
C PRO A 175 -3.44 5.30 15.64
N LYS A 176 -4.41 5.98 16.27
CA LYS A 176 -5.35 5.38 17.23
C LYS A 176 -6.32 4.38 16.62
N GLN A 177 -6.50 4.41 15.30
CA GLN A 177 -7.40 3.53 14.54
C GLN A 177 -6.67 2.31 13.95
N ILE A 178 -5.35 2.19 14.12
CA ILE A 178 -4.58 1.05 13.63
C ILE A 178 -4.81 -0.13 14.56
N GLY A 179 -5.57 -1.13 14.09
CA GLY A 179 -5.87 -2.35 14.85
C GLY A 179 -4.94 -3.53 14.54
N ASN A 180 -5.17 -4.67 15.21
CA ASN A 180 -4.37 -5.90 15.04
C ASN A 180 -4.40 -6.46 13.61
N ASP A 181 -5.53 -6.37 12.92
CA ASP A 181 -5.65 -6.78 11.51
C ASP A 181 -4.82 -5.86 10.60
N ASP A 182 -4.79 -4.55 10.88
CA ASP A 182 -3.95 -3.61 10.15
C ASP A 182 -2.47 -3.93 10.38
N HIS A 183 -2.03 -4.16 11.62
CA HIS A 183 -0.65 -4.58 11.91
C HIS A 183 -0.24 -5.84 11.15
N SER A 184 -1.11 -6.85 11.13
CA SER A 184 -0.84 -8.10 10.41
C SER A 184 -0.71 -7.87 8.91
N PHE A 185 -1.57 -7.02 8.34
CA PHE A 185 -1.49 -6.65 6.93
C PHE A 185 -0.27 -5.80 6.61
N ILE A 186 0.10 -4.83 7.46
CA ILE A 186 1.31 -4.02 7.31
C ILE A 186 2.55 -4.92 7.37
N ARG A 187 2.61 -5.90 8.28
CA ARG A 187 3.71 -6.88 8.32
C ARG A 187 3.85 -7.63 7.00
N TRP A 188 2.73 -8.11 6.45
CA TRP A 188 2.73 -8.74 5.13
C TRP A 188 3.25 -7.79 4.04
N LEU A 189 2.74 -6.55 3.99
CA LEU A 189 3.17 -5.54 3.02
C LEU A 189 4.67 -5.26 3.13
N VAL A 190 5.20 -5.05 4.34
CA VAL A 190 6.64 -4.83 4.58
C VAL A 190 7.46 -6.04 4.11
N GLY A 191 7.00 -7.26 4.40
CA GLY A 191 7.64 -8.48 3.92
C GLY A 191 7.72 -8.55 2.40
N GLN A 192 6.62 -8.29 1.70
CA GLN A 192 6.59 -8.27 0.22
C GLN A 192 7.47 -7.15 -0.34
N SER A 193 7.45 -5.97 0.27
CA SER A 193 8.26 -4.82 -0.14
C SER A 193 9.75 -5.13 -0.08
N ARG A 194 10.23 -5.80 0.98
CA ARG A 194 11.66 -6.12 1.11
C ARG A 194 12.15 -7.02 -0.02
N SER A 195 11.39 -8.06 -0.35
CA SER A 195 11.68 -8.95 -1.47
C SER A 195 11.70 -8.19 -2.79
N LEU A 196 10.72 -7.31 -3.02
CA LEU A 196 10.61 -6.56 -4.26
C LEU A 196 11.69 -5.47 -4.40
N LEU A 197 12.00 -4.74 -3.32
CA LEU A 197 13.09 -3.76 -3.29
C LEU A 197 14.45 -4.42 -3.53
N LYS A 198 14.67 -5.66 -3.06
CA LYS A 198 15.86 -6.44 -3.41
C LYS A 198 15.92 -6.71 -4.92
N ALA A 199 14.80 -7.08 -5.53
CA ALA A 199 14.71 -7.28 -6.98
C ALA A 199 14.98 -5.97 -7.75
N CYS A 200 14.36 -4.84 -7.37
CA CYS A 200 14.61 -3.53 -7.98
C CYS A 200 16.09 -3.13 -7.92
N ARG A 201 16.76 -3.37 -6.78
CA ARG A 201 18.20 -3.07 -6.63
C ARG A 201 19.07 -3.94 -7.53
N THR A 202 18.70 -5.20 -7.72
CA THR A 202 19.39 -6.09 -8.65
C THR A 202 19.21 -5.59 -10.08
N GLU A 203 17.99 -5.20 -10.45
CA GLU A 203 17.70 -4.67 -11.78
C GLU A 203 18.43 -3.36 -12.09
N LEU A 204 18.50 -2.42 -11.14
CA LEU A 204 19.29 -1.20 -11.29
C LEU A 204 20.80 -1.43 -11.44
N LYS A 205 21.31 -2.59 -11.03
CA LYS A 205 22.72 -2.96 -11.24
C LYS A 205 22.97 -3.56 -12.62
N THR A 206 21.95 -4.16 -13.23
CA THR A 206 22.09 -4.91 -14.49
C THR A 206 21.54 -4.16 -15.69
N LYS A 207 20.65 -3.18 -15.49
CA LYS A 207 20.01 -2.40 -16.54
C LYS A 207 20.15 -0.90 -16.28
N PRO A 208 20.15 -0.07 -17.34
CA PRO A 208 20.05 1.38 -17.18
C PRO A 208 18.80 1.77 -16.36
N PRO A 209 18.91 2.74 -15.45
CA PRO A 209 17.78 3.18 -14.64
C PRO A 209 16.68 3.82 -15.50
N SER A 210 15.45 3.31 -15.38
CA SER A 210 14.25 3.91 -15.96
C SER A 210 13.54 4.83 -14.96
N TRP A 211 12.82 5.85 -15.43
CA TRP A 211 12.00 6.72 -14.56
C TRP A 211 11.02 5.91 -13.73
N SER A 212 10.36 4.90 -14.32
CA SER A 212 9.34 4.08 -13.65
C SER A 212 9.94 3.27 -12.50
N LEU A 213 11.04 2.57 -12.76
CA LEU A 213 11.71 1.74 -11.76
C LEU A 213 12.20 2.59 -10.58
N VAL A 214 12.86 3.72 -10.85
CA VAL A 214 13.35 4.63 -9.80
C VAL A 214 12.18 5.20 -9.00
N ARG A 215 11.13 5.69 -9.67
CA ARG A 215 9.94 6.26 -9.01
C ARG A 215 9.31 5.27 -8.04
N TRP A 216 9.02 4.06 -8.51
CA TRP A 216 8.30 3.07 -7.72
C TRP A 216 9.16 2.44 -6.65
N MET A 217 10.46 2.27 -6.89
CA MET A 217 11.41 1.84 -5.87
C MET A 217 11.50 2.87 -4.73
N VAL A 218 11.63 4.17 -5.02
CA VAL A 218 11.67 5.22 -4.00
C VAL A 218 10.35 5.28 -3.23
N SER A 219 9.23 5.25 -3.93
CA SER A 219 7.90 5.32 -3.32
C SER A 219 7.66 4.13 -2.39
N LEU A 220 7.89 2.90 -2.89
CA LEU A 220 7.74 1.67 -2.12
C LEU A 220 8.66 1.64 -0.89
N ALA A 221 9.93 2.00 -1.06
CA ALA A 221 10.90 2.06 0.03
C ALA A 221 10.47 3.03 1.13
N THR A 222 9.94 4.19 0.75
CA THR A 222 9.47 5.21 1.68
C THR A 222 8.28 4.72 2.50
N VAL A 223 7.24 4.18 1.85
CA VAL A 223 6.04 3.72 2.55
C VAL A 223 6.26 2.41 3.32
N ALA A 224 7.17 1.54 2.86
CA ALA A 224 7.60 0.38 3.62
C ALA A 224 8.37 0.79 4.88
N GLY A 225 9.15 1.87 4.83
CA GLY A 225 9.76 2.49 6.00
C GLY A 225 8.72 2.93 7.03
N HIS A 226 7.67 3.64 6.60
CA HIS A 226 6.55 4.02 7.49
C HIS A 226 5.85 2.78 8.09
N GLY A 227 5.59 1.76 7.27
CA GLY A 227 4.97 0.51 7.73
C GLY A 227 5.83 -0.25 8.76
N ALA A 228 7.15 -0.23 8.59
CA ALA A 228 8.06 -0.82 9.56
C ALA A 228 8.05 -0.06 10.89
N LEU A 229 7.98 1.28 10.86
CA LEU A 229 7.80 2.08 12.08
C LEU A 229 6.51 1.73 12.82
N ILE A 230 5.38 1.63 12.11
CA ILE A 230 4.10 1.23 12.71
C ILE A 230 4.22 -0.13 13.41
N ASN A 231 5.00 -1.06 12.86
CA ASN A 231 5.23 -2.37 13.46
C ASN A 231 6.35 -2.41 14.51
N GLY A 232 6.91 -1.26 14.90
CA GLY A 232 7.96 -1.17 15.91
C GLY A 232 9.36 -1.55 15.43
N ASP A 233 9.58 -1.77 14.14
CA ASP A 233 10.87 -2.23 13.60
C ASP A 233 11.70 -1.06 13.03
N ALA A 234 12.42 -0.39 13.92
CA ALA A 234 13.30 0.74 13.57
C ALA A 234 14.43 0.35 12.60
N THR A 235 14.92 -0.90 12.67
CA THR A 235 16.00 -1.39 11.82
C THR A 235 15.53 -1.58 10.39
N ILE A 236 14.38 -2.26 10.19
CA ILE A 236 13.79 -2.40 8.86
C ILE A 236 13.38 -1.03 8.32
N ALA A 237 12.82 -0.16 9.15
CA ALA A 237 12.47 1.20 8.74
C ALA A 237 13.69 1.95 8.20
N ARG A 238 14.79 1.97 8.96
CA ARG A 238 16.07 2.57 8.57
C ARG A 238 16.56 2.04 7.22
N ASP A 239 16.55 0.72 7.03
CA ASP A 239 17.04 0.06 5.83
C ASP A 239 16.17 0.38 4.61
N CYS A 240 14.85 0.42 4.76
CA CYS A 240 13.92 0.85 3.73
C CYS A 240 14.16 2.32 3.34
N TYR A 241 14.28 3.23 4.32
CA TYR A 241 14.59 4.63 4.02
C TYR A 241 15.96 4.82 3.36
N ALA A 242 16.96 4.02 3.74
CA ALA A 242 18.28 4.03 3.10
C ALA A 242 18.20 3.69 1.60
N ILE A 243 17.29 2.79 1.23
CA ILE A 243 17.04 2.43 -0.17
C ILE A 243 16.49 3.64 -0.94
N ALA A 244 15.49 4.34 -0.39
CA ALA A 244 14.97 5.57 -1.00
C ALA A 244 16.07 6.64 -1.11
N GLY A 245 16.81 6.88 -0.02
CA GLY A 245 17.89 7.87 0.03
C GLY A 245 19.05 7.59 -0.93
N SER A 246 19.34 6.31 -1.22
CA SER A 246 20.39 5.92 -2.16
C SER A 246 20.16 6.36 -3.61
N GLN A 247 18.96 6.88 -3.93
CA GLN A 247 18.57 7.29 -5.29
C GLN A 247 18.89 8.75 -5.61
N THR A 248 19.68 9.46 -4.80
CA THR A 248 20.08 10.87 -5.06
C THR A 248 20.66 11.08 -6.45
N ASN A 249 21.47 10.13 -6.95
CA ASN A 249 22.08 10.23 -8.29
C ASN A 249 21.08 10.01 -9.44
N ASN A 250 19.89 9.49 -9.13
CA ASN A 250 18.82 9.20 -10.09
C ASN A 250 17.71 10.28 -10.09
N LEU A 251 17.89 11.39 -9.36
CA LEU A 251 16.89 12.46 -9.29
C LEU A 251 16.57 13.09 -10.64
N LYS A 252 17.57 13.23 -11.52
CA LYS A 252 17.36 13.69 -12.91
C LYS A 252 16.48 12.76 -13.73
N ILE A 253 16.43 11.47 -13.37
CA ILE A 253 15.64 10.45 -14.05
C ILE A 253 14.22 10.45 -13.50
N SER A 254 13.99 10.71 -12.21
CA SER A 254 12.67 10.78 -11.59
C SER A 254 12.52 11.97 -10.63
N PRO A 255 12.40 13.20 -11.17
CA PRO A 255 12.39 14.43 -10.38
C PRO A 255 11.29 14.49 -9.32
N VAL A 256 10.13 13.91 -9.63
CA VAL A 256 8.93 13.87 -8.76
C VAL A 256 9.13 13.05 -7.48
N SER A 257 10.24 12.30 -7.38
CA SER A 257 10.55 11.48 -6.20
C SER A 257 11.50 12.20 -5.23
N GLY A 258 11.91 13.44 -5.53
CA GLY A 258 12.99 14.14 -4.81
C GLY A 258 12.76 14.33 -3.31
N LEU A 259 11.55 14.73 -2.92
CA LEU A 259 11.18 14.85 -1.51
C LEU A 259 11.34 13.51 -0.77
N ASN A 260 10.90 12.41 -1.37
CA ASN A 260 10.99 11.08 -0.78
C ASN A 260 12.44 10.57 -0.67
N VAL A 261 13.32 10.92 -1.62
CA VAL A 261 14.75 10.64 -1.52
C VAL A 261 15.36 11.37 -0.33
N ILE A 262 15.07 12.67 -0.17
CA ILE A 262 15.62 13.49 0.93
C ILE A 262 15.05 13.05 2.28
N ASN A 263 13.75 12.79 2.37
CA ASN A 263 13.11 12.19 3.55
C ASN A 263 13.73 10.81 3.87
N GLY A 264 14.00 9.98 2.86
CA GLY A 264 14.68 8.70 3.04
C GLY A 264 16.07 8.85 3.65
N CYS A 265 16.90 9.75 3.13
CA CYS A 265 18.19 10.08 3.73
C CYS A 265 18.04 10.58 5.18
N PHE A 266 17.10 11.49 5.44
CA PHE A 266 16.88 12.08 6.76
C PHE A 266 16.46 11.03 7.79
N PHE A 267 15.36 10.30 7.55
CA PHE A 267 14.85 9.31 8.50
C PHE A 267 15.78 8.10 8.66
N SER A 268 16.46 7.68 7.58
CA SER A 268 17.50 6.65 7.68
C SER A 268 18.65 7.12 8.58
N GLY A 269 19.07 8.38 8.45
CA GLY A 269 20.12 8.96 9.28
C GLY A 269 19.77 9.03 10.76
N LEU A 270 18.55 9.50 11.09
CA LEU A 270 18.05 9.54 12.47
C LEU A 270 17.94 8.15 13.09
N LEU A 271 17.35 7.19 12.37
CA LEU A 271 17.21 5.82 12.87
C LEU A 271 18.56 5.10 12.95
N ALA A 272 19.52 5.43 12.09
CA ALA A 272 20.89 4.94 12.20
C ALA A 272 21.55 5.43 13.49
N ALA A 273 21.40 6.71 13.85
CA ALA A 273 21.89 7.23 15.13
C ALA A 273 21.21 6.54 16.32
N ALA A 274 19.88 6.40 16.29
CA ALA A 274 19.12 5.68 17.31
C ALA A 274 19.55 4.21 17.47
N THR A 275 20.06 3.59 16.41
CA THR A 275 20.57 2.20 16.39
C THR A 275 22.11 2.11 16.51
N ASP A 276 22.76 3.15 17.06
CA ASP A 276 24.22 3.26 17.29
C ASP A 276 25.10 3.14 16.05
N ASN A 277 24.55 3.35 14.86
CA ASN A 277 25.29 3.34 13.60
C ASN A 277 25.62 4.77 13.16
N MET A 278 26.55 5.42 13.87
CA MET A 278 26.91 6.83 13.64
C MET A 278 27.59 7.08 12.29
N GLU A 279 28.29 6.10 11.74
CA GLU A 279 28.87 6.20 10.38
C GLU A 279 27.74 6.33 9.34
N MET A 280 26.75 5.44 9.40
CA MET A 280 25.59 5.50 8.51
C MET A 280 24.75 6.76 8.77
N ALA A 281 24.59 7.17 10.03
CA ALA A 281 23.91 8.41 10.39
C ALA A 281 24.56 9.61 9.70
N SER A 282 25.87 9.76 9.85
CA SER A 282 26.66 10.84 9.23
C SER A 282 26.50 10.83 7.71
N LYS A 283 26.65 9.66 7.08
CA LYS A 283 26.52 9.50 5.62
C LYS A 283 25.12 9.90 5.14
N GLN A 284 24.07 9.37 5.75
CA GLN A 284 22.70 9.59 5.32
C GLN A 284 22.24 11.03 5.55
N LEU A 285 22.54 11.62 6.72
CA LEU A 285 22.18 13.02 6.98
C LEU A 285 22.92 13.98 6.04
N ARG A 286 24.20 13.73 5.74
CA ARG A 286 24.94 14.51 4.71
C ARG A 286 24.33 14.36 3.32
N ASN A 287 23.87 13.17 2.96
CA ASN A 287 23.14 12.95 1.71
C ASN A 287 21.81 13.70 1.67
N ALA A 288 21.10 13.83 2.80
CA ALA A 288 19.88 14.64 2.88
C ALA A 288 20.17 16.12 2.61
N VAL A 289 21.25 16.65 3.21
CA VAL A 289 21.69 18.04 3.00
C VAL A 289 22.08 18.27 1.53
N ASN A 290 22.96 17.42 0.99
CA ASN A 290 23.47 17.55 -0.37
C ASN A 290 22.42 17.25 -1.45
N GLY A 291 21.43 16.40 -1.12
CA GLY A 291 20.37 15.98 -2.02
C GLY A 291 19.46 17.11 -2.49
N LEU A 292 19.30 18.17 -1.70
CA LEU A 292 18.52 19.35 -2.10
C LEU A 292 19.11 20.01 -3.35
N ARG A 293 20.45 20.15 -3.41
CA ARG A 293 21.11 20.72 -4.59
C ARG A 293 20.90 19.83 -5.81
N ALA A 294 21.10 18.52 -5.67
CA ALA A 294 20.86 17.58 -6.76
C ALA A 294 19.40 17.64 -7.24
N MET A 295 18.45 17.79 -6.32
CA MET A 295 17.03 17.98 -6.64
C MET A 295 16.80 19.28 -7.40
N VAL A 296 17.33 20.43 -6.98
CA VAL A 296 17.17 21.70 -7.70
C VAL A 296 17.75 21.63 -9.11
N HIS A 297 18.95 21.05 -9.26
CA HIS A 297 19.62 20.91 -10.55
C HIS A 297 18.94 19.91 -11.49
N ALA A 298 18.20 18.94 -10.95
CA ALA A 298 17.48 17.94 -11.72
C ALA A 298 16.18 18.46 -12.37
N GLN A 299 15.77 19.70 -12.08
CA GLN A 299 14.45 20.21 -12.41
C GLN A 299 14.50 21.26 -13.50
N ASP A 300 13.56 21.16 -14.42
CA ASP A 300 13.14 22.28 -15.27
C ASP A 300 12.03 23.04 -14.54
N LEU A 301 12.41 24.11 -13.84
CA LEU A 301 11.52 24.90 -12.97
C LEU A 301 10.36 25.57 -13.73
N LEU A 302 10.45 25.66 -15.06
CA LEU A 302 9.38 26.23 -15.91
C LEU A 302 8.37 25.17 -16.38
N ALA A 303 8.72 23.89 -16.30
CA ALA A 303 7.90 22.79 -16.83
C ALA A 303 7.05 22.05 -15.76
N ASN A 304 7.34 22.20 -14.47
CA ASN A 304 6.73 21.34 -13.44
C ASN A 304 6.43 22.05 -12.10
N ILE A 305 5.23 22.64 -11.97
CA ILE A 305 4.80 23.36 -10.76
C ILE A 305 4.72 22.49 -9.49
N TRP A 306 4.44 21.19 -9.63
CA TRP A 306 4.34 20.25 -8.51
C TRP A 306 5.67 20.06 -7.78
N VAL A 307 6.76 20.12 -8.54
CA VAL A 307 8.13 20.01 -8.02
C VAL A 307 8.51 21.18 -7.14
N THR A 308 8.03 22.40 -7.42
CA THR A 308 8.42 23.60 -6.67
C THR A 308 7.97 23.50 -5.20
N GLY A 309 6.76 22.98 -4.95
CA GLY A 309 6.30 22.69 -3.59
C GLY A 309 7.17 21.64 -2.89
N ASP A 310 7.52 20.57 -3.60
CA ASP A 310 8.38 19.51 -3.07
C ASP A 310 9.81 19.98 -2.78
N ILE A 311 10.36 20.95 -3.53
CA ILE A 311 11.66 21.57 -3.24
C ILE A 311 11.63 22.32 -1.91
N LEU A 312 10.56 23.09 -1.64
CA LEU A 312 10.43 23.82 -0.37
C LEU A 312 10.34 22.85 0.82
N ASP A 313 9.54 21.80 0.70
CA ASP A 313 9.41 20.77 1.73
C ASP A 313 10.72 19.99 1.92
N ALA A 314 11.41 19.67 0.83
CA ALA A 314 12.76 19.09 0.87
C ALA A 314 13.79 20.01 1.54
N GLY A 315 13.68 21.33 1.33
CA GLY A 315 14.51 22.34 1.99
C GLY A 315 14.32 22.35 3.50
N ARG A 316 13.08 22.19 3.97
CA ARG A 316 12.78 22.05 5.41
C ARG A 316 13.38 20.77 5.99
N THR A 317 13.22 19.64 5.30
CA THR A 317 13.85 18.37 5.72
C THR A 317 15.37 18.47 5.73
N SER A 318 15.98 19.08 4.72
CA SER A 318 17.43 19.31 4.64
C SER A 318 17.95 20.16 5.81
N ARG A 319 17.20 21.20 6.21
CA ARG A 319 17.51 21.98 7.41
C ARG A 319 17.45 21.13 8.68
N GLN A 320 16.45 20.26 8.83
CA GLN A 320 16.38 19.34 9.98
C GLN A 320 17.53 18.35 10.01
N ALA A 321 17.97 17.85 8.84
CA ALA A 321 19.15 17.00 8.73
C ALA A 321 20.43 17.73 9.17
N MET A 322 20.55 19.03 8.84
CA MET A 322 21.67 19.85 9.30
C MET A 322 21.67 20.05 10.82
N ILE A 323 20.51 20.33 11.42
CA ILE A 323 20.36 20.42 12.88
C ILE A 323 20.79 19.10 13.54
N ALA A 324 20.31 17.97 13.01
CA ALA A 324 20.68 16.64 13.51
C ALA A 324 22.19 16.40 13.41
N LEU A 325 22.83 16.77 12.29
CA LEU A 325 24.28 16.63 12.13
C LEU A 325 25.08 17.40 13.19
N VAL A 326 24.69 18.65 13.49
CA VAL A 326 25.36 19.45 14.51
C VAL A 326 25.12 18.86 15.90
N ARG A 327 23.85 18.59 16.26
CA ARG A 327 23.47 18.10 17.59
C ARG A 327 24.02 16.71 17.91
N LEU A 328 24.23 15.87 16.90
CA LEU A 328 24.85 14.55 17.05
C LEU A 328 26.39 14.60 17.03
N GLY A 329 27.01 15.78 16.92
CA GLY A 329 28.47 15.93 16.84
C GLY A 329 29.06 15.33 15.56
N LEU A 330 28.30 15.31 14.46
CA LEU A 330 28.68 14.66 13.20
C LEU A 330 29.29 15.64 12.17
N LEU A 331 29.40 16.93 12.51
CA LEU A 331 30.09 17.94 11.73
C LEU A 331 31.38 18.38 12.44
N PRO A 332 32.46 18.65 11.68
CA PRO A 332 33.64 19.28 12.25
C PRO A 332 33.35 20.75 12.57
N HIS A 333 33.73 21.19 13.78
CA HIS A 333 33.45 22.52 14.36
C HIS A 333 33.79 23.74 13.47
N GLN A 334 34.68 23.60 12.48
CA GLN A 334 35.16 24.72 11.68
C GLN A 334 34.18 25.21 10.60
N ASN A 335 33.12 24.46 10.28
CA ASN A 335 32.15 24.81 9.23
C ASN A 335 30.69 24.61 9.67
N GLU A 336 30.41 24.61 10.98
CA GLU A 336 29.06 24.42 11.48
C GLU A 336 28.18 25.64 11.13
N PRO A 337 27.01 25.44 10.51
CA PRO A 337 26.03 26.52 10.43
C PRO A 337 25.66 26.95 11.85
N LYS A 338 25.30 28.24 12.03
CA LYS A 338 24.88 28.78 13.33
C LYS A 338 23.57 28.14 13.80
N ILE A 339 23.65 26.93 14.36
CA ILE A 339 22.56 26.23 15.04
C ILE A 339 22.60 26.67 16.50
N GLY A 340 21.91 27.78 16.80
CA GLY A 340 21.74 28.25 18.18
C GLY A 340 20.86 27.32 19.05
N PRO A 341 20.85 27.53 20.38
CA PRO A 341 20.13 26.67 21.34
C PRO A 341 18.63 26.47 21.05
N ALA A 342 17.96 27.48 20.47
CA ALA A 342 16.55 27.43 20.10
C ALA A 342 16.24 26.52 18.90
N HIS A 343 17.26 26.05 18.16
CA HIS A 343 17.08 25.15 17.04
C HIS A 343 17.03 23.70 17.53
N GLN A 344 15.83 23.16 17.60
CA GLN A 344 15.55 21.76 17.94
C GLN A 344 15.18 20.96 16.69
N LEU A 345 15.41 19.65 16.76
CA LEU A 345 14.95 18.72 15.74
C LEU A 345 13.42 18.66 15.79
N ASP A 346 12.76 18.93 14.68
CA ASP A 346 11.31 18.79 14.54
C ASP A 346 10.98 17.82 13.41
N LEU A 347 10.50 16.62 13.78
CA LEU A 347 10.08 15.60 12.83
C LEU A 347 8.87 16.02 11.99
N LYS A 348 8.04 16.95 12.48
CA LYS A 348 6.85 17.45 11.76
C LYS A 348 7.21 18.46 10.68
N ALA A 349 8.41 19.03 10.73
CA ALA A 349 8.89 19.93 9.69
C ALA A 349 9.17 19.20 8.36
N ALA A 350 9.37 17.87 8.40
CA ALA A 350 9.40 17.04 7.20
C ALA A 350 7.98 16.64 6.78
N LYS A 351 7.66 16.80 5.49
CA LYS A 351 6.35 16.39 4.93
C LYS A 351 6.27 14.86 4.84
N SER A 352 5.92 14.23 5.96
CA SER A 352 5.85 12.78 6.15
C SER A 352 4.97 12.45 7.36
N PRO A 353 4.34 11.25 7.42
CA PRO A 353 3.62 10.81 8.60
C PRO A 353 4.52 10.50 9.82
N VAL A 354 5.85 10.43 9.68
CA VAL A 354 6.78 10.01 10.76
C VAL A 354 6.58 10.80 12.05
N GLY A 355 6.41 12.12 11.99
CA GLY A 355 6.15 12.93 13.20
C GLY A 355 4.92 12.46 13.97
N LYS A 356 3.81 12.19 13.28
CA LYS A 356 2.58 11.65 13.90
C LYS A 356 2.78 10.24 14.44
N LEU A 357 3.58 9.42 13.76
CA LEU A 357 3.87 8.06 14.20
C LEU A 357 4.70 8.06 15.50
N ALA A 358 5.70 8.94 15.59
CA ALA A 358 6.51 9.11 16.79
C ALA A 358 5.66 9.58 17.99
N GLU A 359 4.77 10.56 17.79
CA GLU A 359 3.84 11.03 18.83
C GLU A 359 2.87 9.94 19.31
N ALA A 360 2.47 9.05 18.42
CA ALA A 360 1.64 7.89 18.76
C ALA A 360 2.40 6.78 19.52
N GLY A 361 3.72 6.92 19.70
CA GLY A 361 4.57 5.96 20.40
C GLY A 361 5.06 4.80 19.54
N PHE A 362 4.89 4.85 18.22
CA PHE A 362 5.48 3.83 17.33
C PHE A 362 7.00 3.97 17.31
N CYS A 363 7.72 2.86 17.51
CA CYS A 363 9.18 2.85 17.71
C CYS A 363 9.68 3.76 18.86
N ARG A 364 8.90 3.89 19.95
CA ARG A 364 9.21 4.76 21.11
C ARG A 364 10.66 4.68 21.57
N GLU A 365 11.19 3.47 21.79
CA GLU A 365 12.56 3.27 22.27
C GLU A 365 13.62 3.93 21.37
N ALA A 366 13.43 3.87 20.04
CA ALA A 366 14.35 4.49 19.10
C ALA A 366 14.28 6.03 19.17
N TRP A 367 13.09 6.59 19.34
CA TRP A 367 12.89 8.03 19.42
C TRP A 367 13.36 8.62 20.74
N GLU A 368 13.07 7.97 21.87
CA GLU A 368 13.55 8.39 23.20
C GLU A 368 15.08 8.36 23.27
N LYS A 369 15.70 7.32 22.69
CA LYS A 369 17.15 7.24 22.60
C LYS A 369 17.72 8.38 21.75
N LEU A 370 17.13 8.65 20.58
CA LEU A 370 17.55 9.77 19.74
C LEU A 370 17.43 11.12 20.46
N GLU A 371 16.32 11.35 21.16
CA GLU A 371 16.10 12.58 21.95
C GLU A 371 17.22 12.76 23.01
N SER A 372 17.54 11.71 23.77
CA SER A 372 18.63 11.74 24.76
C SER A 372 20.01 12.05 24.16
N MET A 373 20.22 11.74 22.88
CA MET A 373 21.46 12.07 22.16
C MET A 373 21.48 13.52 21.71
N LEU A 374 20.33 14.07 21.30
CA LEU A 374 20.19 15.42 20.75
C LEU A 374 20.19 16.52 21.83
N ASP A 375 19.79 16.18 23.05
CA ASP A 375 19.74 17.08 24.20
C ASP A 375 21.11 17.35 24.85
N ARG A 376 22.17 16.65 24.42
CA ARG A 376 23.52 16.92 24.91
C ARG A 376 23.95 18.31 24.45
N GLU A 377 24.38 19.14 25.41
CA GLU A 377 24.96 20.45 25.07
C GLU A 377 26.14 20.24 24.11
N VAL A 378 26.12 20.97 23.00
CA VAL A 378 27.24 20.99 22.04
C VAL A 378 28.33 21.82 22.71
N THR A 379 29.26 21.13 23.40
CA THR A 379 30.41 21.73 24.09
C THR A 379 31.50 22.18 23.14
#